data_AF-A0A9X0HP90-F1
#
_entry.id   AF-A0A9X0HP90-F1
#
_cell.length_a   1.000
_cell.length_b   1.000
_cell.length_c   1.000
_cell.angle_alpha   90.00
_cell.angle_beta   90.00
_cell.angle_gamma   90.00
#
_symmetry.space_group_name_H-M   'P 1'
#
loop_
_entity.id
_entity.type
_entity.pdbx_description
1 polymer ?
#
loop_
_entity_poly.entity_id
_entity_poly.type
_entity_poly.pdbx_seq_one_letter_code
_entity_poly.pdbx_strand_id
1 'polypeptide(L)' 'MSAPLTTYRYLGDRLSRLMASGLIGQLCQPVLDSRGKCIRGRNGSMLVRFASGPAVVLGRQLRKVAPASKLDE' A
#
# COMPACT_ATOMS: atom_id res chain seq x y z
N MET A 1 11.90 15.53 9.37
CA MET A 1 10.81 14.85 10.11
C MET A 1 10.18 13.81 9.18
N SER A 2 10.33 12.52 9.47
CA SER A 2 9.73 11.45 8.64
C SER A 2 8.25 11.30 8.99
N ALA A 3 7.36 11.38 8.02
CA ALA A 3 5.93 11.17 8.23
C ALA A 3 5.67 9.75 8.77
N PRO A 4 4.65 9.54 9.63
CA PRO A 4 4.31 8.21 10.11
C PRO A 4 4.03 7.27 8.94
N LEU A 5 4.68 6.10 8.96
CA LEU A 5 4.56 5.08 7.92
C LEU A 5 3.13 4.52 7.90
N THR A 6 2.29 5.10 7.05
CA THR A 6 0.95 4.60 6.84
C THR A 6 1.04 3.21 6.21
N THR A 7 0.48 2.21 6.87
CA THR A 7 0.46 0.83 6.36
C THR A 7 -0.91 0.54 5.76
N TYR A 8 -0.92 -0.19 4.64
CA TYR A 8 -2.12 -0.58 3.92
C TYR A 8 -2.17 -2.09 3.73
N ARG A 9 -3.37 -2.66 3.69
CA ARG A 9 -3.64 -4.00 3.15
C ARG A 9 -4.18 -3.89 1.73
N TYR A 10 -3.62 -4.65 0.79
CA TYR A 10 -4.09 -4.69 -0.60
C TYR A 10 -5.21 -5.72 -0.79
N LEU A 11 -6.35 -5.33 -1.36
CA LEU A 11 -7.51 -6.20 -1.57
C LEU A 11 -7.52 -6.93 -2.93
N GLY A 12 -6.65 -6.53 -3.86
CA GLY A 12 -6.68 -7.04 -5.23
C GLY A 12 -7.78 -6.43 -6.09
N ASP A 13 -7.43 -6.02 -7.30
CA ASP A 13 -8.41 -5.73 -8.35
C ASP A 13 -8.87 -7.00 -9.09
N ARG A 14 -9.76 -6.84 -10.09
CA ARG A 14 -10.32 -7.96 -10.86
C ARG A 14 -9.22 -8.79 -11.53
N LEU A 15 -8.24 -8.14 -12.16
CA LEU A 15 -7.15 -8.83 -12.85
C LEU A 15 -6.26 -9.58 -11.85
N SER A 16 -5.89 -8.95 -10.74
CA SER A 16 -5.08 -9.55 -9.68
C SER A 16 -5.72 -10.83 -9.14
N ARG A 17 -7.06 -10.84 -9.00
CA ARG A 17 -7.81 -12.02 -8.56
C ARG A 17 -7.84 -13.13 -9.61
N LEU A 18 -8.08 -12.77 -10.88
CA LEU A 18 -8.07 -13.73 -11.99
C LEU A 18 -6.70 -14.39 -12.17
N MET A 19 -5.63 -13.65 -11.91
CA MET A 19 -4.24 -14.14 -11.99
C MET A 19 -3.75 -14.78 -10.68
N ALA A 20 -4.61 -14.94 -9.67
CA ALA A 20 -4.25 -15.46 -8.35
C ALA A 20 -2.99 -14.79 -7.76
N SER A 21 -2.91 -13.46 -7.85
CA SER A 21 -1.75 -12.70 -7.39
C SER A 21 -1.49 -12.91 -5.89
N GLY A 22 -0.28 -13.35 -5.55
CA GLY A 22 0.15 -13.52 -4.16
C GLY A 22 0.23 -12.23 -3.34
N LEU A 23 0.05 -11.06 -3.97
CA LEU A 23 0.01 -9.76 -3.28
C LEU A 23 -1.33 -9.50 -2.60
N ILE A 24 -2.40 -10.19 -3.00
CA ILE A 24 -3.73 -10.01 -2.41
C ILE A 24 -3.68 -10.37 -0.93
N GLY A 25 -4.19 -9.47 -0.10
CA GLY A 25 -4.19 -9.58 1.35
C GLY A 25 -2.87 -9.14 2.00
N GLN A 26 -1.79 -8.89 1.25
CA GLN A 26 -0.51 -8.49 1.85
C GLN A 26 -0.52 -7.04 2.33
N LEU A 27 0.37 -6.77 3.29
CA LEU A 27 0.67 -5.43 3.77
C LEU A 27 1.65 -4.71 2.84
N CYS A 28 1.48 -3.40 2.71
CA CYS A 28 2.35 -2.53 1.93
C CYS A 28 2.40 -1.12 2.52
N GLN A 29 3.41 -0.37 2.12
CA GLN A 29 3.63 1.02 2.51
C GLN A 29 3.69 1.92 1.27
N PRO A 30 3.24 3.19 1.34
CA PRO A 30 3.33 4.10 0.22
C PRO A 30 4.79 4.47 -0.03
N VAL A 31 5.19 4.53 -1.30
CA VAL A 31 6.45 5.17 -1.67
C VAL A 31 6.22 6.68 -1.70
N LEU A 32 7.09 7.41 -1.00
CA LEU A 32 7.01 8.87 -0.90
C LEU A 32 7.99 9.52 -1.88
N ASP A 33 7.60 10.67 -2.43
CA ASP A 33 8.48 11.53 -3.22
C ASP A 33 9.48 12.29 -2.32
N SER A 34 10.36 13.09 -2.94
CA SER A 34 11.31 13.94 -2.22
C SER A 34 10.67 15.01 -1.32
N ARG A 35 9.35 15.23 -1.48
CA ARG A 35 8.55 16.16 -0.67
C ARG A 35 7.76 15.44 0.43
N GLY A 36 7.96 14.12 0.61
CA GLY A 36 7.25 13.31 1.59
C GLY A 36 5.80 12.99 1.22
N LYS A 37 5.38 13.20 -0.03
CA LYS A 37 4.02 12.92 -0.51
C LYS A 37 3.95 11.56 -1.19
N CYS A 38 2.83 10.86 -1.04
CA CYS A 38 2.62 9.58 -1.72
C CYS A 38 2.63 9.77 -3.25
N ILE A 39 3.40 8.93 -3.94
CA ILE A 39 3.46 8.95 -5.41
C ILE A 39 2.17 8.34 -5.98
N ARG A 40 1.41 9.16 -6.71
CA ARG A 40 0.13 8.77 -7.32
C ARG A 40 0.15 8.97 -8.83
N GLY A 41 -0.40 8.02 -9.57
CA GLY A 41 -0.61 8.11 -11.01
C GLY A 41 -1.95 8.72 -11.39
N ARG A 42 -2.11 9.09 -12.67
CA ARG A 42 -3.28 9.79 -13.21
C ARG A 42 -4.61 9.05 -13.00
N ASN A 43 -4.59 7.71 -12.98
CA ASN A 43 -5.81 6.87 -12.91
C ASN A 43 -6.15 6.43 -11.47
N GLY A 44 -5.70 7.18 -10.46
CA GLY A 44 -5.86 6.81 -9.05
C GLY A 44 -5.01 5.60 -8.65
N SER A 45 -3.97 5.28 -9.43
CA SER A 45 -2.95 4.32 -9.03
C SER A 45 -1.99 4.95 -8.03
N MET A 46 -1.34 4.11 -7.23
CA MET A 46 -0.38 4.53 -6.22
C MET A 46 0.81 3.57 -6.24
N LEU A 47 2.02 4.12 -6.11
CA LEU A 47 3.23 3.32 -5.94
C LEU A 47 3.34 2.92 -4.47
N VAL A 48 3.37 1.62 -4.23
CA VAL A 48 3.54 1.04 -2.89
C VAL A 48 4.70 0.06 -2.88
N ARG A 49 5.21 -0.26 -1.70
CA ARG A 49 6.23 -1.28 -1.49
C ARG A 49 5.65 -2.41 -0.64
N PHE A 50 5.60 -3.60 -1.23
CA PHE A 50 5.36 -4.87 -0.55
C PHE A 50 6.70 -5.46 -0.09
N ALA A 51 6.66 -6.54 0.70
CA ALA A 51 7.85 -7.29 1.07
C ALA A 51 8.62 -7.84 -0.15
N SER A 52 7.90 -8.23 -1.22
CA SER A 52 8.48 -8.71 -2.47
C SER A 52 9.03 -7.59 -3.38
N GLY A 53 8.74 -6.32 -3.09
CA GLY A 53 9.22 -5.18 -3.87
C GLY A 53 8.17 -4.11 -4.17
N PRO A 54 8.56 -3.07 -4.92
CA PRO A 54 7.66 -2.00 -5.33
C PRO A 54 6.64 -2.49 -6.38
N ALA A 55 5.41 -2.03 -6.26
CA ALA A 55 4.34 -2.31 -7.22
C ALA A 55 3.40 -1.11 -7.36
N VAL A 56 2.84 -0.94 -8.56
CA VAL A 56 1.79 0.05 -8.83
C VAL A 56 0.44 -0.65 -8.69
N VAL A 57 -0.39 -0.14 -7.78
CA VAL A 57 -1.73 -0.70 -7.52
C VAL A 57 -2.79 0.39 -7.57
N LEU A 58 -4.05 -0.01 -7.69
CA LEU A 58 -5.17 0.94 -7.61
C LEU A 58 -5.38 1.36 -6.16
N GLY A 59 -5.32 2.67 -5.87
CA GLY A 59 -5.45 3.19 -4.52
C GLY A 59 -6.76 2.81 -3.83
N ARG A 60 -7.86 2.66 -4.60
CA ARG A 60 -9.16 2.19 -4.08
C ARG A 60 -9.14 0.75 -3.53
N GLN A 61 -8.13 -0.04 -3.87
CA GLN A 61 -7.94 -1.40 -3.35
C GLN A 61 -7.05 -1.44 -2.10
N LEU A 62 -6.61 -0.29 -1.60
CA LEU A 62 -5.81 -0.19 -0.39
C LEU A 62 -6.72 0.16 0.80
N ARG A 63 -6.64 -0.65 1.85
CA ARG A 63 -7.30 -0.38 3.13
C ARG A 63 -6.26 0.01 4.15
N LYS A 64 -6.37 1.21 4.71
CA LYS A 64 -5.48 1.68 5.77
C LYS A 64 -5.63 0.75 6.97
N VAL A 65 -4.50 0.23 7.44
CA VAL A 65 -4.44 -0.53 8.69
C VAL A 65 -4.23 0.48 9.80
N ALA A 66 -5.01 0.39 10.87
CA ALA A 66 -4.76 1.21 12.06
C ALA A 66 -3.31 0.96 12.50
N PRO A 67 -2.56 2.00 12.92
CA PRO A 67 -1.32 1.74 13.64
C PRO A 67 -1.69 0.80 14.79
N ALA A 68 -0.91 -0.26 14.99
CA ALA A 68 -1.08 -1.08 16.18
C ALA A 68 -1.02 -0.11 17.36
N SER A 69 -2.16 0.10 18.03
CA SER A 69 -2.16 0.69 19.35
C SER A 69 -1.12 -0.09 20.12
N LYS A 70 -0.10 0.60 20.65
CA LYS A 70 0.89 -0.04 21.50
C LYS A 70 0.15 -0.96 22.47
N LEU A 71 0.35 -2.26 22.32
CA LEU A 71 0.15 -3.19 23.43
C LEU A 71 1.38 -2.90 24.31
N ASP A 72 1.25 -1.86 25.12
CA ASP A 72 2.17 -1.61 26.22
C ASP A 72 1.85 -2.67 27.30
N GLU A 73 2.94 -3.22 27.80
CA GLU A 73 3.14 -4.24 28.85
C GLU A 73 2.50 -3.89 30.20
#